data_AF-A0A970VSD6-F1
#
_entry.id   AF-A0A970VSD6-F1
#
_cell.length_a   1.000
_cell.length_b   1.000
_cell.length_c   1.000
_cell.angle_alpha   90.00
_cell.angle_beta   90.00
_cell.angle_gamma   90.00
#
_symmetry.space_group_name_H-M   'P 1'
#
loop_
_entity.id
_entity.type
_entity.pdbx_description
1 polymer ?
#
loop_
_entity_poly.entity_id
_entity_poly.type
_entity_poly.pdbx_seq_one_letter_code
_entity_poly.pdbx_strand_id
1 'polypeptide(L)' 'ALEAGTVRLVGFSRDRIVREAEKLLRDDKEYQAMANAVNPYGDGKASLRIRKWLEFRYGIISEIPPEFSSNFGSKT' A
#
# COMPACT_ATOMS: atom_id res chain seq x y z
N ALA A 1 -0.95 0.90 -5.16
CA ALA A 1 -0.87 -0.56 -4.95
C ALA A 1 -0.53 -1.30 -6.22
N LEU A 2 -1.25 -1.03 -7.31
CA LEU A 2 -0.87 -1.50 -8.64
C LEU A 2 0.55 -1.07 -9.03
N GLU A 3 0.83 0.24 -8.98
CA GLU A 3 2.18 0.77 -9.26
C GLU A 3 3.24 0.33 -8.24
N ALA A 4 2.79 0.01 -7.02
CA ALA A 4 3.64 -0.50 -5.96
C ALA A 4 4.02 -1.97 -6.17
N GLY A 5 3.35 -2.69 -7.07
CA GLY A 5 3.53 -4.13 -7.25
C GLY A 5 2.92 -4.99 -6.14
N THR A 6 2.20 -4.40 -5.17
CA THR A 6 1.53 -5.15 -4.09
C THR A 6 0.29 -5.89 -4.55
N VAL A 7 -0.30 -5.49 -5.68
CA VAL A 7 -1.48 -6.13 -6.27
C VAL A 7 -1.39 -6.12 -7.79
N ARG A 8 -2.05 -7.08 -8.43
CA ARG A 8 -2.21 -7.14 -9.90
C ARG A 8 -3.69 -7.12 -10.27
N LEU A 9 -4.08 -6.24 -11.20
CA LEU A 9 -5.45 -6.22 -11.73
C LEU A 9 -5.59 -7.22 -12.88
N VAL A 10 -6.34 -8.29 -12.62
CA VAL A 10 -6.48 -9.43 -13.55
C VAL A 10 -7.83 -9.47 -14.30
N GLY A 11 -8.74 -8.54 -14.02
CA GLY A 11 -10.07 -8.51 -14.65
C GLY A 11 -10.97 -9.66 -14.20
N PHE A 12 -12.04 -9.94 -14.96
CA PHE A 12 -13.11 -10.88 -14.56
C PHE A 12 -13.14 -12.18 -15.38
N SER A 13 -12.19 -12.39 -16.30
CA SER A 13 -12.09 -13.64 -17.06
C SER A 13 -11.64 -14.77 -16.14
N ARG A 14 -12.46 -15.83 -16.03
CA ARG A 14 -12.15 -17.01 -15.21
C ARG A 14 -10.78 -17.59 -15.55
N ASP A 15 -10.51 -17.82 -16.83
CA ASP A 15 -9.24 -18.42 -17.26
C ASP A 15 -8.04 -17.55 -16.91
N ARG A 16 -8.19 -16.22 -17.02
CA ARG A 16 -7.14 -15.28 -16.62
C ARG A 16 -6.91 -15.32 -15.11
N ILE A 17 -7.97 -15.34 -14.30
CA ILE A 17 -7.88 -15.42 -12.84
C ILE A 17 -7.14 -16.70 -12.43
N VAL A 18 -7.52 -17.86 -12.99
CA VAL A 18 -6.88 -19.14 -12.67
C VAL A 18 -5.39 -19.11 -13.03
N ARG A 19 -5.04 -18.67 -14.24
CA ARG A 19 -3.64 -18.60 -14.68
C ARG A 19 -2.78 -17.68 -13.80
N GLU A 20 -3.27 -16.51 -13.43
CA GLU A 20 -2.52 -15.56 -12.60
C GLU A 20 -2.36 -16.06 -11.17
N ALA A 21 -3.38 -16.73 -10.62
CA ALA A 21 -3.30 -17.38 -9.32
C ALA A 21 -2.30 -18.56 -9.35
N GLU A 22 -2.34 -19.40 -10.38
CA GLU A 22 -1.38 -20.50 -10.55
C GLU A 22 0.06 -19.98 -10.68
N LYS A 23 0.27 -18.89 -11.42
CA LYS A 23 1.58 -18.24 -11.53
C LYS A 23 2.09 -17.81 -10.16
N LEU A 24 1.25 -17.16 -9.36
CA LEU A 24 1.57 -16.75 -7.99
C LEU A 24 1.89 -17.92 -7.05
N LEU A 25 1.22 -19.07 -7.21
CA LEU A 25 1.41 -20.25 -6.37
C LEU A 25 2.64 -21.09 -6.76
N ARG A 26 3.09 -21.00 -8.00
CA ARG A 26 4.15 -21.87 -8.56
C ARG A 26 5.46 -21.15 -8.84
N ASP A 27 5.46 -19.82 -8.92
CA ASP A 27 6.65 -19.01 -9.14
C ASP A 27 7.01 -18.23 -7.87
N ASP A 28 8.00 -18.75 -7.13
CA ASP A 28 8.50 -18.12 -5.91
C ASP A 28 9.00 -16.70 -6.16
N LYS A 29 9.56 -16.39 -7.34
CA LYS A 29 10.05 -15.04 -7.63
C LYS A 29 8.90 -14.05 -7.75
N GLU A 30 7.82 -14.44 -8.41
CA GLU A 30 6.61 -13.62 -8.54
C GLU A 30 5.94 -13.43 -7.18
N TYR A 31 5.86 -14.48 -6.36
CA TYR A 31 5.33 -14.38 -5.00
C TYR A 31 6.16 -13.40 -4.16
N GLN A 32 7.48 -13.57 -4.12
CA GLN A 32 8.37 -12.72 -3.33
C GLN A 32 8.36 -11.27 -3.79
N ALA A 33 8.25 -11.01 -5.10
CA ALA A 33 8.13 -9.66 -5.62
C ALA A 33 6.86 -8.95 -5.12
N MET A 34 5.73 -9.66 -5.08
CA MET A 34 4.45 -9.10 -4.59
C MET A 34 4.41 -8.99 -3.06
N ALA A 35 4.90 -10.00 -2.35
CA ALA A 35 4.86 -10.07 -0.89
C ALA A 35 5.75 -9.01 -0.21
N ASN A 36 6.90 -8.70 -0.81
CA ASN A 36 7.84 -7.71 -0.28
C ASN A 36 7.60 -6.29 -0.82
N ALA A 37 6.59 -6.11 -1.67
CA ALA A 37 6.24 -4.80 -2.16
C ALA A 37 5.71 -3.91 -1.02
N VAL A 38 6.12 -2.65 -1.01
CA VAL A 38 5.73 -1.70 0.05
C VAL A 38 4.21 -1.48 -0.01
N ASN A 39 3.54 -1.50 1.14
CA ASN A 39 2.11 -1.20 1.20
C ASN A 39 1.89 0.31 0.99
N PRO A 40 1.25 0.75 -0.10
CA PRO A 40 1.02 2.17 -0.36
C PRO A 40 -0.12 2.76 0.47
N TYR A 41 -0.86 1.96 1.22
CA TYR A 41 -2.01 2.42 1.99
C TYR A 41 -1.68 2.80 3.42
N GLY A 42 -0.46 2.54 3.88
CA GLY A 42 -0.05 3.00 5.19
C GLY A 42 1.21 2.34 5.72
N ASP A 43 1.72 2.95 6.78
CA ASP A 43 2.89 2.55 7.55
C ASP A 43 2.51 2.06 8.97
N GLY A 44 1.22 1.75 9.18
CA GLY A 44 0.68 1.34 10.48
C GLY A 44 0.44 2.48 11.47
N LYS A 45 0.65 3.75 11.10
CA LYS A 45 0.51 4.91 12.02
C LYS A 45 -0.76 5.75 11.77
N ALA A 46 -1.74 5.22 11.06
CA ALA A 46 -2.96 5.93 10.70
C ALA A 46 -3.71 6.47 11.94
N SER A 47 -3.99 5.62 12.94
CA SER A 47 -4.69 6.04 14.16
C SER A 47 -3.96 7.13 14.93
N LEU A 48 -2.62 7.05 14.98
CA LEU A 48 -1.80 8.09 15.61
C LEU A 48 -1.92 9.44 14.88
N ARG A 49 -1.89 9.43 13.53
CA ARG A 49 -2.09 10.65 12.72
C ARG A 49 -3.49 11.23 12.91
N ILE A 50 -4.53 10.40 12.88
CA ILE A 50 -5.92 10.85 13.07
C ILE A 50 -6.07 11.53 14.44
N ARG A 51 -5.55 10.91 15.51
CA ARG A 51 -5.56 11.49 16.86
C ARG A 51 -4.88 12.86 16.89
N LYS A 52 -3.68 12.98 16.28
CA LYS A 52 -2.95 14.26 16.22
C LYS A 52 -3.71 15.33 15.43
N TRP A 53 -4.36 14.96 14.33
CA TRP A 53 -5.19 15.88 13.55
C TRP A 53 -6.40 16.39 14.33
N LEU A 54 -7.03 15.55 15.14
CA LEU A 54 -8.08 15.98 16.07
C LEU A 54 -7.52 16.94 17.13
N GLU A 55 -6.39 16.61 17.75
CA GLU A 55 -5.73 17.50 18.72
C GLU A 55 -5.43 18.88 18.12
N PHE A 56 -4.91 18.93 16.89
CA PHE A 56 -4.66 20.17 16.16
C PHE A 56 -5.95 20.94 15.88
N ARG A 57 -7.00 20.26 15.40
CA ARG A 57 -8.30 20.89 15.08
C ARG A 57 -8.97 21.55 16.28
N TYR A 58 -8.76 21.03 17.48
CA TYR A 58 -9.31 21.56 18.73
C TYR A 58 -8.31 22.45 19.50
N GLY A 59 -7.15 22.79 18.92
CA GLY A 59 -6.19 23.72 19.51
C GLY A 59 -5.40 23.15 20.70
N ILE A 60 -5.35 21.82 20.86
CA ILE A 60 -4.54 21.15 21.87
C ILE A 60 -3.05 21.21 21.50
N ILE A 61 -2.76 21.14 20.19
CA ILE A 61 -1.42 21.33 19.63
C ILE A 61 -1.47 22.39 18.53
N SER A 62 -0.38 23.14 18.38
CA SER A 62 -0.26 24.26 17.44
C SER A 62 0.45 23.88 16.14
N GLU A 63 1.17 22.76 16.13
CA GLU A 63 1.91 22.28 14.96
C GLU A 63 1.04 21.37 14.08
N ILE A 64 1.12 21.58 12.77
CA ILE A 64 0.40 20.76 11.78
C ILE A 64 0.97 19.34 11.80
N PRO A 65 0.15 18.30 12.07
CA PRO A 65 0.61 16.92 12.04
C PRO A 65 1.06 16.50 10.63
N PRO A 66 2.11 15.67 10.52
CA PRO A 66 2.62 15.24 9.23
C PRO A 66 1.62 14.31 8.52
N GLU A 67 1.49 14.50 7.21
CA GLU A 67 0.74 13.61 6.34
C GLU A 67 1.42 12.25 6.15
N PHE A 68 0.66 11.26 5.70
CA PHE A 68 1.25 10.03 5.20
C PHE A 68 1.86 10.27 3.82
N SER A 69 3.15 9.98 3.68
CA SER A 69 3.82 9.92 2.39
C SER A 69 4.18 8.47 2.08
N SER A 70 3.68 7.97 0.96
CA SER A 70 4.15 6.70 0.42
C SER A 70 5.39 6.98 -0.42
N ASN A 71 6.53 6.31 -0.16
CA ASN A 71 7.79 6.51 -0.88
C ASN A 71 7.79 5.98 -2.34
N PHE A 72 6.63 5.94 -3.01
CA PHE A 72 6.54 5.63 -4.42
C PHE A 72 6.84 6.89 -5.23
N GLY A 73 8.01 6.93 -5.90
CA GLY A 73 8.32 8.00 -6.86
C GLY A 73 9.72 8.61 -6.85
N SER A 74 10.74 8.01 -6.22
CA SER A 74 12.15 8.40 -6.44
C SER A 74 12.94 7.20 -6.98
N LYS A 75 12.65 6.84 -8.22
CA LYS A 75 13.60 6.15 -9.10
C LYS A 75 13.52 6.85 -10.46
N THR A 76 14.18 8.00 -10.54
CA THR A 76 15.00 8.31 -11.72
C THR A 76 16.07 7.24 -11.87
#